data_AF-A0A5S4VTZ2-F1
#
_entry.id   AF-A0A5S4VTZ2-F1
#
_cell.length_a   1.000
_cell.length_b   1.000
_cell.length_c   1.000
_cell.angle_alpha   90.00
_cell.angle_beta   90.00
_cell.angle_gamma   90.00
#
_symmetry.space_group_name_H-M   'P 1'
#
loop_
_entity.id
_entity.type
_entity.pdbx_description
1 polymer ?
#
loop_
_entity_poly.entity_id
_entity_poly.type
_entity_poly.pdbx_seq_one_letter_code
_entity_poly.pdbx_strand_id
1 'polypeptide(L)'
;MKVWISTDTSKNVGDPQHLKVFATNEDAQAWFEQNALEGAAFAYETIVTPCYKPSSAPKAKANLAKTLLVLSVLLLGIADLFTTNVILNLGLHELNPFMHFAQTWLGVWWLIPKLALTYFMMWLLWRSNNPYNIAIVVAFCSTPVLNNLVIIASAH
;
A
#
# COMPACT_ATOMS: atom_id res chain seq x y z
N MET A 1 -12.76 26.10 -19.03
CA MET A 1 -13.20 27.40 -18.45
C MET A 1 -11.96 28.15 -18.02
N LYS A 2 -11.88 29.47 -18.20
CA LYS A 2 -10.71 30.25 -17.77
C LYS A 2 -11.04 30.95 -16.46
N VAL A 3 -10.11 30.89 -15.50
CA VAL A 3 -10.22 31.57 -14.22
C VAL A 3 -9.00 32.46 -14.07
N TRP A 4 -9.23 33.68 -13.60
CA TRP A 4 -8.19 34.69 -13.44
C TRP A 4 -7.84 34.81 -11.96
N ILE A 5 -6.55 34.73 -11.65
CA ILE A 5 -6.06 34.85 -10.27
C ILE A 5 -5.12 36.06 -10.22
N SER A 6 -5.42 36.95 -9.28
CA SER A 6 -4.58 38.10 -8.94
C SER A 6 -3.99 37.88 -7.55
N THR A 7 -2.68 38.06 -7.44
CA THR A 7 -1.98 38.08 -6.15
C THR A 7 -1.50 39.49 -5.86
N ASP A 8 -1.88 40.00 -4.69
CA ASP A 8 -1.41 41.28 -4.19
C ASP A 8 -0.09 41.07 -3.45
N THR A 9 1.02 41.42 -4.10
CA THR A 9 2.38 41.30 -3.57
C THR A 9 2.69 42.30 -2.46
N SER A 10 1.84 43.30 -2.24
CA SER A 10 1.96 44.22 -1.11
C SER A 10 1.46 43.62 0.22
N LYS A 11 0.74 42.49 0.15
CA LYS A 11 0.17 41.79 1.31
C LYS A 11 0.90 40.50 1.62
N ASN A 12 0.95 40.16 2.91
CA ASN A 12 1.57 38.93 3.37
C ASN A 12 0.74 37.70 2.95
N VAL A 13 1.45 36.60 2.71
CA VAL A 13 0.84 35.29 2.42
C VAL A 13 -0.03 34.87 3.61
N GLY A 14 -1.32 34.67 3.36
CA GLY A 14 -2.32 34.33 4.39
C GLY A 14 -3.33 35.44 4.70
N ASP A 15 -3.13 36.66 4.20
CA ASP A 15 -4.14 37.71 4.26
C ASP A 15 -5.35 37.33 3.36
N PRO A 16 -6.61 37.42 3.84
CA PRO A 16 -7.80 37.14 3.04
C PRO A 16 -7.90 37.95 1.74
N GLN A 17 -7.22 39.09 1.66
CA GLN A 17 -7.17 39.96 0.49
C GLN A 17 -5.89 39.80 -0.34
N HIS A 18 -5.01 38.86 -0.01
CA HIS A 18 -3.78 38.57 -0.75
C HIS A 18 -4.06 37.92 -2.12
N LEU A 19 -5.19 37.21 -2.25
CA LEU A 19 -5.55 36.48 -3.47
C LEU A 19 -6.98 36.79 -3.88
N LYS A 20 -7.17 37.18 -5.15
CA LYS A 20 -8.50 37.45 -5.72
C LYS A 20 -8.72 36.62 -6.98
N VAL A 21 -9.91 36.02 -7.07
CA VAL A 21 -10.29 35.11 -8.16
C VAL A 21 -11.43 35.72 -8.94
N PHE A 22 -11.30 35.78 -10.26
CA PHE A 22 -12.34 36.27 -11.17
C PHE A 22 -12.74 35.20 -12.17
N ALA A 23 -14.04 35.11 -12.44
CA ALA A 23 -14.60 34.14 -13.38
C ALA A 23 -14.49 34.59 -14.84
N THR A 24 -14.40 35.90 -15.07
CA THR A 24 -14.34 36.52 -16.41
C THR A 24 -13.12 37.43 -16.52
N ASN A 25 -12.71 37.74 -17.76
CA ASN A 25 -11.59 38.66 -17.98
C ASN A 25 -12.03 40.10 -17.72
N GLU A 26 -13.25 40.43 -18.11
CA GLU A 26 -13.84 41.76 -18.00
C GLU A 26 -13.93 42.21 -16.54
N ASP A 27 -14.37 41.32 -15.64
CA ASP A 27 -14.42 41.60 -14.19
C ASP A 27 -13.02 41.78 -13.60
N ALA A 28 -12.05 40.99 -14.07
CA ALA A 28 -10.66 41.10 -13.64
C ALA A 28 -10.08 42.46 -14.05
N GLN A 29 -10.25 42.84 -15.33
CA GLN A 29 -9.72 44.08 -15.88
C GLN A 29 -10.37 45.32 -15.26
N ALA A 30 -11.70 45.34 -15.12
CA ALA A 30 -12.40 46.45 -14.45
C ALA A 30 -11.94 46.62 -13.00
N TRP A 31 -11.64 45.50 -12.31
CA TRP A 31 -11.06 45.57 -10.97
C TRP A 31 -9.62 46.08 -10.98
N PHE A 32 -8.78 45.67 -11.95
CA PHE A 32 -7.40 46.16 -12.07
C PHE A 32 -7.32 47.66 -12.35
N GLU A 33 -8.17 48.20 -13.22
CA GLU A 33 -8.21 49.62 -13.55
C GLU A 33 -8.50 50.49 -12.32
N GLN A 34 -9.31 49.99 -11.38
CA GLN A 34 -9.66 50.70 -10.16
C GLN A 34 -8.66 50.49 -9.02
N ASN A 35 -7.97 49.35 -8.99
CA ASN A 35 -7.15 48.94 -7.84
C ASN A 35 -5.64 49.03 -8.10
N ALA A 36 -5.23 49.35 -9.34
CA ALA A 36 -3.87 49.71 -9.77
C ALA A 36 -2.75 49.03 -8.96
N LEU A 37 -2.85 47.71 -8.83
CA LEU A 37 -1.84 46.90 -8.18
C LEU A 37 -0.74 46.63 -9.21
N GLU A 38 0.52 46.89 -8.86
CA GLU A 38 1.71 46.34 -9.53
C GLU A 38 1.77 44.79 -9.49
N GLY A 39 0.65 44.12 -9.22
CA GLY A 39 0.52 42.68 -9.15
C GLY A 39 0.17 42.09 -10.51
N ALA A 40 0.99 41.16 -10.98
CA ALA A 40 0.74 40.43 -12.21
C ALA A 40 -0.50 39.53 -12.09
N ALA A 41 -1.41 39.63 -13.07
CA ALA A 41 -2.55 38.75 -13.21
C ALA A 41 -2.19 37.59 -14.13
N PHE A 42 -2.51 36.37 -13.73
CA PHE A 42 -2.25 35.18 -14.56
C PHE A 42 -3.57 34.49 -14.89
N ALA A 43 -3.77 34.23 -16.18
CA ALA A 43 -4.88 33.42 -16.67
C ALA A 43 -4.55 31.94 -16.47
N TYR A 44 -5.40 31.22 -15.75
CA TYR A 44 -5.29 29.77 -15.62
C TYR A 44 -6.40 29.10 -16.43
N GLU A 45 -6.00 28.19 -17.31
CA GLU A 45 -6.92 27.31 -17.99
C GLU A 45 -7.31 26.19 -17.03
N THR A 46 -8.55 26.23 -16.54
CA THR A 46 -9.07 25.15 -15.71
C THR A 46 -9.52 24.02 -16.62
N ILE A 47 -8.90 22.87 -16.44
CA ILE A 47 -9.46 21.60 -16.89
C ILE A 47 -10.66 21.35 -15.98
N VAL A 48 -11.83 21.83 -16.39
CA VAL A 48 -13.09 21.45 -15.77
C VAL A 48 -13.31 19.98 -16.11
N THR A 49 -12.71 19.10 -15.31
CA THR A 49 -13.20 17.73 -15.24
C THR A 49 -14.64 17.82 -14.75
N PRO A 50 -15.61 17.23 -15.45
CA PRO A 50 -17.02 17.34 -15.06
C PRO A 50 -17.19 16.72 -13.68
N CYS A 51 -17.25 17.58 -12.66
CA CYS A 51 -17.33 17.25 -11.24
C CYS A 51 -16.30 16.22 -10.77
N TYR A 52 -15.42 16.62 -9.84
CA TYR A 52 -14.87 15.67 -8.89
C TYR A 52 -16.02 15.06 -8.08
N LYS A 53 -16.64 14.00 -8.61
CA LYS A 53 -17.29 13.00 -7.78
C LYS A 53 -16.12 12.29 -7.08
N PRO A 54 -15.97 12.36 -5.75
CA PRO A 54 -15.15 11.34 -5.10
C PRO A 54 -15.74 10.01 -5.57
N SER A 55 -14.93 9.19 -6.25
CA SER A 55 -15.42 7.95 -6.83
C SER A 55 -15.93 7.05 -5.70
N SER A 56 -17.22 7.10 -5.47
CA SER A 56 -17.94 6.25 -4.53
C SER A 56 -18.15 4.86 -5.14
N ALA A 57 -17.12 4.27 -5.77
CA ALA A 57 -16.93 2.83 -6.00
C ALA A 57 -15.71 2.53 -6.94
N PRO A 58 -14.81 1.58 -6.61
CA PRO A 58 -14.56 1.04 -5.29
C PRO A 58 -13.06 1.06 -4.92
N LYS A 59 -12.72 1.77 -3.84
CA LYS A 59 -11.59 1.35 -2.98
C LYS A 59 -11.68 -0.16 -2.63
N ALA A 60 -12.86 -0.77 -2.70
CA ALA A 60 -13.06 -2.19 -2.48
C ALA A 60 -12.32 -3.13 -3.46
N LYS A 61 -12.09 -2.79 -4.74
CA LYS A 61 -11.34 -3.69 -5.67
C LYS A 61 -9.83 -3.68 -5.40
N ALA A 62 -9.25 -2.50 -5.19
CA ALA A 62 -7.84 -2.38 -4.78
C ALA A 62 -7.60 -2.99 -3.39
N ASN A 63 -8.58 -2.87 -2.49
CA ASN A 63 -8.55 -3.55 -1.20
C ASN A 63 -8.74 -5.07 -1.34
N LEU A 64 -9.52 -5.57 -2.30
CA LEU A 64 -9.74 -7.00 -2.48
C LEU A 64 -8.46 -7.73 -2.89
N ALA A 65 -7.70 -7.20 -3.86
CA ALA A 65 -6.42 -7.81 -4.26
C ALA A 65 -5.43 -7.84 -3.08
N LYS A 66 -5.33 -6.74 -2.32
CA LYS A 66 -4.52 -6.67 -1.10
C LYS A 66 -4.99 -7.67 -0.04
N THR A 67 -6.29 -7.74 0.22
CA THR A 67 -6.88 -8.69 1.18
C THR A 67 -6.59 -10.12 0.75
N LEU A 68 -6.75 -10.47 -0.53
CA LEU A 68 -6.43 -11.81 -1.04
C LEU A 68 -4.96 -12.16 -0.87
N LEU A 69 -4.04 -11.22 -1.15
CA LEU A 69 -2.61 -11.43 -0.96
C LEU A 69 -2.23 -11.58 0.52
N VAL A 70 -2.86 -10.82 1.44
CA VAL A 70 -2.61 -10.99 2.87
C VAL A 70 -3.19 -12.32 3.39
N LEU A 71 -4.38 -12.71 2.90
CA LEU A 71 -4.99 -14.00 3.21
C LEU A 71 -4.15 -15.16 2.67
N SER A 72 -3.53 -15.02 1.49
CA SER A 72 -2.64 -16.06 0.98
C SER A 72 -1.39 -16.24 1.84
N VAL A 73 -0.86 -15.18 2.46
CA VAL A 73 0.23 -15.32 3.45
C VAL A 73 -0.22 -16.11 4.67
N LEU A 74 -1.44 -15.88 5.16
CA LEU A 74 -1.98 -16.68 6.27
C LEU A 74 -2.09 -18.16 5.88
N LEU A 75 -2.63 -18.45 4.69
CA LEU A 75 -2.77 -19.81 4.18
C LEU A 75 -1.40 -20.49 4.00
N LEU A 76 -0.43 -19.77 3.44
CA LEU A 76 0.95 -20.26 3.29
C LEU A 76 1.61 -20.51 4.65
N GLY A 77 1.39 -19.65 5.64
CA GLY A 77 1.89 -19.86 7.00
C GLY A 77 1.29 -21.11 7.65
N ILE A 78 -0.01 -21.34 7.50
CA ILE A 78 -0.66 -22.57 7.99
C ILE A 78 -0.16 -23.80 7.23
N ALA A 79 -0.01 -23.71 5.92
CA ALA A 79 0.51 -24.80 5.10
C ALA A 79 1.97 -25.14 5.47
N ASP A 80 2.80 -24.14 5.76
CA ASP A 80 4.16 -24.33 6.25
C ASP A 80 4.17 -25.12 7.58
N LEU A 81 3.32 -24.75 8.55
CA LEU A 81 3.19 -25.47 9.81
C LEU A 81 2.78 -26.93 9.61
N PHE A 82 1.78 -27.16 8.75
CA PHE A 82 1.27 -28.50 8.48
C PHE A 82 2.32 -29.37 7.76
N THR A 83 2.92 -28.85 6.70
CA THR A 83 3.90 -29.58 5.89
C THR A 83 5.17 -29.90 6.68
N THR A 84 5.67 -28.97 7.51
CA THR A 84 6.77 -29.26 8.44
C THR A 84 6.40 -30.37 9.41
N ASN A 85 5.21 -30.34 10.02
CA ASN A 85 4.78 -31.41 10.94
C ASN A 85 4.66 -32.78 10.25
N VAL A 86 4.21 -32.82 8.99
CA VAL A 86 4.16 -34.06 8.20
C VAL A 86 5.56 -34.61 7.95
N ILE A 87 6.50 -33.77 7.50
CA ILE A 87 7.90 -34.15 7.25
C ILE A 87 8.53 -34.76 8.52
N LEU A 88 8.32 -34.11 9.67
CA LEU A 88 8.82 -34.59 10.95
C LEU A 88 8.21 -35.93 11.36
N ASN A 89 6.90 -36.11 11.18
CA ASN A 89 6.23 -37.38 11.50
C ASN A 89 6.71 -38.54 10.61
N LEU A 90 7.19 -38.25 9.40
CA LEU A 90 7.78 -39.22 8.49
C LEU A 90 9.25 -39.53 8.82
N GLY A 91 9.85 -38.86 9.82
CA GLY A 91 11.28 -38.98 10.15
C GLY A 91 12.20 -38.33 9.10
N LEU A 92 11.64 -37.52 8.20
CA LEU A 92 12.39 -36.79 7.18
C LEU A 92 12.87 -35.45 7.74
N HIS A 93 14.00 -34.98 7.22
CA HIS A 93 14.61 -33.74 7.69
C HIS A 93 14.36 -32.63 6.67
N GLU A 94 13.98 -31.44 7.13
CA GLU A 94 14.00 -30.23 6.31
C GLU A 94 15.45 -29.89 5.93
N LEU A 95 15.66 -29.45 4.69
CA LEU A 95 16.97 -29.02 4.17
C LEU A 95 17.55 -27.79 4.87
N ASN A 96 16.75 -27.04 5.65
CA ASN A 96 17.20 -25.82 6.33
C ASN A 96 17.87 -26.14 7.69
N PRO A 97 19.20 -25.99 7.84
CA PRO A 97 19.92 -26.35 9.06
C PRO A 97 19.48 -25.53 10.28
N PHE A 98 19.05 -24.29 10.06
CA PHE A 98 18.58 -23.40 11.11
C PHE A 98 17.24 -23.85 11.70
N MET A 99 16.33 -24.37 10.86
CA MET A 99 15.06 -24.91 11.36
C MET A 99 15.29 -26.15 12.22
N HIS A 100 16.20 -27.03 11.81
CA HIS A 100 16.56 -28.20 12.61
C HIS A 100 17.16 -27.81 13.97
N PHE A 101 18.06 -26.82 14.00
CA PHE A 101 18.62 -26.30 15.25
C PHE A 101 17.53 -25.70 16.16
N ALA A 102 16.64 -24.89 15.61
CA ALA A 102 15.60 -24.25 16.39
C ALA A 102 14.52 -25.25 16.87
N GLN A 103 14.20 -26.27 16.06
CA GLN A 103 13.31 -27.37 16.44
C GLN A 103 13.89 -28.27 17.53
N THR A 104 15.17 -28.59 17.47
CA THR A 104 15.82 -29.40 18.52
C THR A 104 15.85 -28.66 19.86
N TRP A 105 15.95 -27.33 19.83
CA TRP A 105 15.93 -26.50 21.04
C TRP A 105 14.51 -26.24 21.58
N LEU A 106 13.54 -25.99 20.71
CA LEU A 106 12.18 -25.55 21.10
C LEU A 106 11.16 -26.69 21.11
N GLY A 107 11.44 -27.82 20.46
CA GLY A 107 10.51 -28.94 20.33
C GLY A 107 9.16 -28.50 19.77
N VAL A 108 8.08 -28.94 20.42
CA VAL A 108 6.70 -28.58 20.05
C VAL A 108 6.44 -27.06 20.12
N TRP A 109 7.18 -26.33 20.95
CA TRP A 109 7.06 -24.87 21.07
C TRP A 109 7.54 -24.12 19.82
N TRP A 110 8.22 -24.79 18.88
CA TRP A 110 8.63 -24.24 17.59
C TRP A 110 7.47 -23.69 16.74
N LEU A 111 6.25 -24.21 16.97
CA LEU A 111 5.04 -23.70 16.33
C LEU A 111 4.77 -22.22 16.68
N ILE A 112 5.14 -21.77 17.88
CA ILE A 112 4.86 -20.40 18.34
C ILE A 112 5.68 -19.37 17.56
N PRO A 113 7.01 -19.47 17.42
CA PRO A 113 7.79 -18.57 16.59
C PRO A 113 7.32 -18.49 15.14
N LYS A 114 6.94 -19.63 14.53
CA LYS A 114 6.43 -19.65 13.15
C LYS A 114 5.11 -18.89 13.03
N LEU A 115 4.15 -19.14 13.93
CA LEU A 115 2.89 -18.39 13.98
C LEU A 115 3.12 -16.90 14.22
N ALA A 116 4.01 -16.54 15.16
CA ALA A 116 4.36 -15.16 15.45
C ALA A 116 4.93 -14.45 14.21
N LEU A 117 5.81 -15.13 13.46
CA LEU A 117 6.35 -14.61 12.20
C LEU A 117 5.24 -14.41 11.15
N THR A 118 4.30 -15.35 11.01
CA THR A 118 3.16 -15.19 10.09
C THR A 118 2.33 -13.96 10.46
N TYR A 119 1.94 -13.79 11.73
CA TYR A 119 1.18 -12.62 12.18
C TYR A 119 1.95 -11.33 12.00
N PHE A 120 3.26 -11.33 12.29
CA PHE A 120 4.13 -10.17 12.09
C PHE A 120 4.21 -9.76 10.62
N MET A 121 4.37 -10.73 9.71
CA MET A 121 4.39 -10.47 8.26
C MET A 121 3.03 -9.94 7.78
N MET A 122 1.93 -10.54 8.22
CA MET A 122 0.59 -10.03 7.89
C MET A 122 0.39 -8.59 8.35
N TRP A 123 0.86 -8.24 9.55
CA TRP A 123 0.79 -6.87 10.08
C TRP A 123 1.60 -5.88 9.24
N LEU A 124 2.83 -6.24 8.85
CA LEU A 124 3.67 -5.41 7.98
C LEU A 124 3.04 -5.21 6.60
N LEU A 125 2.54 -6.29 6.00
CA LEU A 125 1.89 -6.26 4.68
C LEU A 125 0.59 -5.46 4.71
N TRP A 126 -0.13 -5.51 5.83
CA TRP A 126 -1.31 -4.68 6.03
C TRP A 126 -0.99 -3.19 6.02
N ARG A 127 0.20 -2.78 6.49
CA ARG A 127 0.66 -1.38 6.43
C ARG A 127 1.15 -0.96 5.04
N SER A 128 1.44 -1.90 4.14
CA SER A 128 1.88 -1.59 2.78
C SER A 128 0.73 -1.09 1.91
N ASN A 129 0.96 -0.01 1.14
CA ASN A 129 0.01 0.50 0.14
C ASN A 129 0.31 0.00 -1.27
N ASN A 130 1.42 -0.70 -1.48
CA ASN A 130 1.83 -1.20 -2.79
C ASN A 130 1.61 -2.71 -2.90
N PRO A 131 0.65 -3.19 -3.72
CA PRO A 131 0.35 -4.62 -3.87
C PRO A 131 1.50 -5.42 -4.50
N TYR A 132 2.37 -4.79 -5.30
CA TYR A 132 3.54 -5.45 -5.88
C TYR A 132 4.53 -5.91 -4.80
N ASN A 133 4.79 -5.06 -3.81
CA ASN A 133 5.64 -5.42 -2.67
C ASN A 133 5.03 -6.57 -1.86
N ILE A 134 3.70 -6.59 -1.72
CA ILE A 134 3.00 -7.68 -1.04
C ILE A 134 3.15 -8.99 -1.82
N ALA A 135 3.01 -8.95 -3.15
CA ALA A 135 3.17 -10.12 -4.00
C ALA A 135 4.59 -10.71 -3.94
N ILE A 136 5.64 -9.86 -3.89
CA ILE A 136 7.02 -10.33 -3.71
C ILE A 136 7.16 -11.08 -2.39
N VAL A 137 6.63 -10.54 -1.28
CA VAL A 137 6.71 -11.21 0.02
C VAL A 137 5.93 -12.54 0.00
N VAL A 138 4.75 -12.58 -0.61
CA VAL A 138 3.97 -13.81 -0.81
C VAL A 138 4.80 -14.87 -1.56
N ALA A 139 5.52 -14.47 -2.61
CA ALA A 139 6.39 -15.37 -3.37
C ALA A 139 7.57 -15.90 -2.54
N PHE A 140 8.16 -15.07 -1.67
CA PHE A 140 9.18 -15.56 -0.73
C PHE A 140 8.58 -16.54 0.29
N CYS A 141 7.38 -16.25 0.83
CA CYS A 141 6.70 -17.12 1.78
C CYS A 141 6.28 -18.48 1.19
N SER A 142 6.13 -18.61 -0.13
CA SER A 142 5.77 -19.90 -0.75
C SER A 142 6.96 -20.86 -0.88
N THR A 143 8.19 -20.35 -0.83
CA THR A 143 9.42 -21.15 -0.98
C THR A 143 9.52 -22.30 0.03
N PRO A 144 9.38 -22.09 1.35
CA PRO A 144 9.46 -23.19 2.32
C PRO A 144 8.34 -24.21 2.14
N VAL A 145 7.12 -23.76 1.85
CA VAL A 145 5.97 -24.64 1.60
C VAL A 145 6.21 -25.53 0.37
N LEU A 146 6.68 -24.95 -0.74
CA LEU A 146 6.97 -25.69 -1.97
C LEU A 146 8.09 -26.71 -1.75
N ASN A 147 9.16 -26.31 -1.06
CA ASN A 147 10.24 -27.22 -0.71
C ASN A 147 9.73 -28.41 0.11
N ASN A 148 8.90 -28.15 1.12
CA ASN A 148 8.34 -29.19 1.96
C ASN A 148 7.42 -30.15 1.18
N LEU A 149 6.60 -29.61 0.27
CA LEU A 149 5.76 -30.43 -0.61
C LEU A 149 6.58 -31.34 -1.54
N VAL A 150 7.70 -30.85 -2.08
CA VAL A 150 8.60 -31.68 -2.91
C VAL A 150 9.19 -32.82 -2.09
N ILE A 151 9.61 -32.57 -0.85
CA ILE A 151 10.13 -33.61 0.04
C ILE A 151 9.07 -34.68 0.31
N ILE A 152 7.85 -34.26 0.66
CA ILE A 152 6.72 -35.18 0.92
C ILE A 152 6.38 -36.00 -0.32
N ALA A 153 6.28 -35.35 -1.49
CA ALA A 153 5.99 -36.02 -2.75
C ALA A 153 7.09 -37.02 -3.17
N SER A 154 8.33 -36.78 -2.76
CA SER A 154 9.47 -37.68 -3.03
C SER A 154 9.56 -38.84 -2.03
N ALA A 155 8.76 -38.82 -0.96
CA ALA A 155 8.73 -39.84 0.08
C ALA A 155 7.60 -40.88 -0.10
N HIS A 156 6.72 -40.65 -1.08
CA HIS A 156 5.68 -41.58 -1.54
C HIS A 156 6.14 -42.31 -2.80
#